data_AF-A0A166SL46-F1
#
_entry.id   AF-A0A166SL46-F1
#
_cell.length_a   1.000
_cell.length_b   1.000
_cell.length_c   1.000
_cell.angle_alpha   90.00
_cell.angle_beta   90.00
_cell.angle_gamma   90.00
#
_symmetry.space_group_name_H-M   'P 1'
#
loop_
_entity.id
_entity.type
_entity.pdbx_description
1 polymer ?
#
loop_
_entity_poly.entity_id
_entity_poly.type
_entity_poly.pdbx_seq_one_letter_code
_entity_poly.pdbx_strand_id
1 'polypeptide(L)'
;MDYLLGSSIRNTKLCRLGISYDIVCQWFKYLYRCAKNLPSIIQLTIPVENITPLILKFHLQAHKEDCHSCYSFNFCPGAGHTDSEGVEHNWDDLNGQAPSMCEMLPYHQWETLDDCAGWTNWRKTIGLGELFASL
;
A
#
# COMPACT_ATOMS: atom_id res chain seq x y z
N MET A 1 -1.95 -0.30 12.83
CA MET A 1 -0.87 -0.81 11.97
C MET A 1 0.11 -1.73 12.69
N ASP A 2 0.59 -1.42 13.91
CA ASP A 2 1.59 -2.27 14.60
C ASP A 2 1.16 -3.73 14.76
N TYR A 3 -0.08 -3.95 15.23
CA TYR A 3 -0.65 -5.28 15.38
C TYR A 3 -0.73 -6.03 14.04
N LEU A 4 -1.17 -5.35 12.97
CA LEU A 4 -1.26 -5.92 11.64
C LEU A 4 0.13 -6.32 11.14
N LEU A 5 1.10 -5.41 11.22
CA LEU A 5 2.48 -5.70 10.84
C LEU A 5 3.04 -6.91 11.59
N GLY A 6 2.97 -6.89 12.92
CA GLY A 6 3.49 -7.97 13.77
C GLY A 6 2.80 -9.30 13.51
N SER A 7 1.49 -9.28 13.25
CA SER A 7 0.73 -10.48 12.89
C SER A 7 1.12 -11.01 11.51
N SER A 8 1.28 -10.13 10.52
CA SER A 8 1.60 -10.51 9.14
C SER A 8 3.00 -11.12 8.99
N ILE A 9 3.97 -10.65 9.79
CA ILE A 9 5.35 -11.17 9.74
C ILE A 9 5.63 -12.22 10.81
N ARG A 10 4.63 -12.61 11.60
CA ARG A 10 4.78 -13.64 12.64
C ARG A 10 5.34 -14.92 12.04
N ASN A 11 6.32 -15.51 12.73
CA ASN A 11 7.00 -16.75 12.34
C ASN A 11 7.72 -16.68 10.97
N THR A 12 7.98 -15.48 10.44
CA THR A 12 8.78 -15.30 9.22
C THR A 12 10.22 -14.90 9.57
N LYS A 13 11.17 -15.32 8.74
CA LYS A 13 12.58 -14.88 8.83
C LYS A 13 12.86 -13.95 7.66
N LEU A 14 12.85 -12.65 7.92
CA LEU A 14 13.03 -11.63 6.90
C LEU A 14 14.41 -10.98 7.06
N CYS A 15 15.16 -10.91 5.96
CA CYS A 15 16.44 -10.19 5.93
C CYS A 15 16.24 -8.67 5.74
N ARG A 16 15.19 -8.28 5.01
CA ARG A 16 14.80 -6.89 4.74
C ARG A 16 13.28 -6.81 4.67
N LEU A 17 12.72 -5.68 5.09
CA LEU A 17 11.28 -5.42 5.09
C LEU A 17 11.00 -4.01 4.59
N GLY A 18 10.43 -3.89 3.39
CA GLY A 18 9.83 -2.64 2.93
C GLY A 18 8.41 -2.53 3.48
N ILE A 19 8.05 -1.38 4.05
CA ILE A 19 6.69 -1.11 4.54
C ILE A 19 6.18 0.16 3.86
N SER A 20 5.06 0.05 3.16
CA SER A 20 4.38 1.19 2.58
C SER A 20 3.01 1.40 3.21
N TYR A 21 2.71 2.66 3.52
CA TYR A 21 1.44 3.10 4.10
C TYR A 21 1.31 4.61 3.97
N ASP A 22 0.09 5.13 3.84
CA ASP A 22 -0.21 6.53 3.51
C ASP A 22 0.44 7.49 4.49
N ILE A 23 0.44 7.11 5.78
CA ILE A 23 1.07 7.87 6.86
C ILE A 23 2.32 7.18 7.41
N VAL A 24 3.03 6.37 6.61
CA VAL A 24 4.21 5.60 7.06
C VAL A 24 5.26 6.49 7.71
N CYS A 25 5.47 7.72 7.20
CA CYS A 25 6.50 8.62 7.72
C CYS A 25 6.20 9.09 9.16
N GLN A 26 4.91 9.12 9.54
CA GLN A 26 4.47 9.50 10.88
C GLN A 26 4.44 8.27 11.78
N TRP A 27 3.84 7.19 11.29
CA TRP A 27 3.68 5.94 12.01
C TRP A 27 5.04 5.29 12.34
N PHE A 28 5.97 5.25 11.38
CA PHE A 28 7.28 4.59 11.55
C PHE A 28 8.11 5.19 12.69
N LYS A 29 7.99 6.50 12.94
CA LYS A 29 8.66 7.19 14.07
C LYS A 29 8.30 6.60 15.43
N TYR A 30 7.10 6.06 15.56
CA TYR A 30 6.58 5.50 16.80
C TYR A 30 6.53 3.97 16.82
N LEU A 31 6.80 3.31 15.69
CA LEU A 31 6.67 1.86 15.51
C LEU A 31 7.33 1.09 16.65
N TYR A 32 8.61 1.34 16.96
CA TYR A 32 9.32 0.59 18.00
C TYR A 32 8.83 0.89 19.42
N ARG A 33 8.35 2.12 19.67
CA ARG A 33 7.75 2.46 20.95
C ARG A 33 6.45 1.69 21.14
N CYS A 34 5.61 1.65 20.11
CA CYS A 34 4.32 0.96 20.15
C CYS A 34 4.48 -0.56 20.11
N ALA A 35 5.43 -1.07 19.33
CA ALA A 35 5.70 -2.50 19.18
C ALA A 35 6.08 -3.17 20.49
N LYS A 36 6.68 -2.46 21.46
CA LYS A 36 6.97 -3.00 22.81
C LYS A 36 5.73 -3.41 23.60
N ASN A 37 4.56 -2.86 23.25
CA ASN A 37 3.29 -3.18 23.89
C ASN A 37 2.57 -4.34 23.20
N LEU A 38 3.15 -4.91 22.14
CA LEU A 38 2.55 -6.05 21.45
C LEU A 38 2.70 -7.33 22.29
N PRO A 39 1.74 -8.27 22.18
CA PRO A 39 1.90 -9.61 22.73
C PRO A 39 3.18 -10.27 22.20
N SER A 40 3.85 -11.05 23.05
CA SER A 40 5.12 -11.72 22.73
C SER A 40 5.07 -12.55 21.44
N ILE A 41 3.89 -13.10 21.12
CA ILE A 41 3.64 -13.94 19.95
C ILE A 41 3.67 -13.19 18.61
N ILE A 42 3.52 -11.86 18.62
CA ILE A 42 3.57 -10.98 17.43
C ILE A 42 4.57 -9.83 17.60
N GLN A 43 5.51 -9.98 18.54
CA GLN A 43 6.58 -9.02 18.74
C GLN A 43 7.45 -8.94 17.47
N LEU A 44 7.82 -7.73 17.06
CA LEU A 44 8.73 -7.55 15.92
C LEU A 44 10.11 -8.10 16.27
N THR A 45 10.59 -9.06 15.49
CA THR A 45 11.91 -9.69 15.64
C THR A 45 12.95 -9.14 14.65
N ILE A 46 12.51 -8.38 13.65
CA ILE A 46 13.39 -7.77 12.65
C ILE A 46 14.05 -6.48 13.21
N PRO A 47 15.37 -6.30 13.03
CA PRO A 47 16.07 -5.06 13.40
C PRO A 47 15.55 -3.84 12.64
N VAL A 48 15.61 -2.65 13.26
CA VAL A 48 15.07 -1.40 12.69
C VAL A 48 15.77 -0.98 11.42
N GLU A 49 17.07 -1.20 11.37
CA GLU A 49 17.96 -0.95 10.24
C GLU A 49 17.59 -1.79 9.00
N ASN A 50 16.85 -2.89 9.19
CA ASN A 50 16.38 -3.75 8.11
C ASN A 50 14.95 -3.43 7.69
N ILE A 51 14.29 -2.46 8.32
CA ILE A 51 12.97 -1.98 7.92
C ILE A 51 13.12 -0.67 7.14
N THR A 52 12.59 -0.63 5.92
CA THR A 52 12.57 0.56 5.07
C THR A 52 11.13 1.09 4.95
N PRO A 53 10.80 2.23 5.55
CA PRO A 53 9.52 2.90 5.33
C PRO A 53 9.47 3.53 3.93
N LEU A 54 8.37 3.35 3.21
CA LEU A 54 8.18 3.80 1.83
C LEU A 54 6.86 4.56 1.69
N ILE A 55 6.91 5.82 1.25
CA ILE A 55 5.71 6.64 1.04
C ILE A 55 5.21 6.37 -0.38
N LEU A 56 3.90 6.15 -0.52
CA LEU A 56 3.23 5.95 -1.80
C LEU A 56 3.57 7.10 -2.77
N LYS A 57 3.76 6.78 -4.06
CA LYS A 57 4.34 7.75 -5.00
C LYS A 57 3.52 9.02 -5.15
N PHE A 58 2.20 8.92 -5.12
CA PHE A 58 1.31 10.07 -5.19
C PHE A 58 1.44 10.96 -3.95
N HIS A 59 1.44 10.36 -2.75
CA HIS A 59 1.60 11.10 -1.49
C HIS A 59 3.00 11.71 -1.31
N LEU A 60 4.04 11.14 -1.90
CA LEU A 60 5.42 11.59 -1.70
C LEU A 60 5.60 13.08 -2.03
N GLN A 61 4.95 13.56 -3.09
CA GLN A 61 5.05 14.98 -3.51
C GLN A 61 4.45 15.95 -2.47
N ALA A 62 3.48 15.51 -1.67
CA ALA A 62 2.89 16.32 -0.61
C ALA A 62 3.78 16.42 0.65
N HIS A 63 4.88 15.65 0.71
CA HIS A 63 5.84 15.72 1.80
C HIS A 63 6.92 16.76 1.53
N LYS A 64 7.61 17.18 2.60
CA LYS A 64 8.82 18.01 2.49
C LYS A 64 9.91 17.30 1.66
N GLU A 65 10.75 18.08 0.99
CA GLU A 65 11.78 17.58 0.07
C GLU A 65 12.73 16.56 0.71
N ASP A 66 13.10 16.73 1.98
CA ASP A 66 13.94 15.77 2.73
C ASP A 66 13.38 14.33 2.74
N CYS A 67 12.05 14.18 2.57
CA CYS A 67 11.40 12.88 2.53
C CYS A 67 11.49 12.21 1.15
N HIS A 68 11.65 12.98 0.08
CA HIS A 68 11.52 12.49 -1.29
C HIS A 68 12.57 11.42 -1.61
N SER A 69 13.81 11.59 -1.14
CA SER A 69 14.86 10.59 -1.32
C SER A 69 14.76 9.44 -0.32
N CYS A 70 14.57 9.77 0.97
CA CYS A 70 14.62 8.80 2.06
C CYS A 70 13.51 7.73 2.01
N TYR A 71 12.35 8.06 1.45
CA TYR A 71 11.14 7.21 1.50
C TYR A 71 10.64 6.82 0.11
N SER A 72 11.38 7.13 -0.97
CA SER A 72 10.95 6.78 -2.32
C SER A 72 11.29 5.34 -2.67
N PHE A 73 10.32 4.66 -3.28
CA PHE A 73 10.51 3.35 -3.90
C PHE A 73 11.65 3.32 -4.92
N ASN A 74 11.89 4.43 -5.64
CA ASN A 74 12.91 4.50 -6.68
C ASN A 74 14.34 4.36 -6.11
N PHE A 75 14.52 4.65 -4.81
CA PHE A 75 15.81 4.52 -4.12
C PHE A 75 15.85 3.30 -3.19
N CYS A 76 14.81 2.45 -3.18
CA CYS A 76 14.74 1.27 -2.34
C CYS A 76 15.15 0.01 -3.13
N PRO A 77 16.31 -0.62 -2.82
CA PRO A 77 16.74 -1.83 -3.51
C PRO A 77 15.73 -2.97 -3.35
N GLY A 78 15.34 -3.58 -4.46
CA GLY A 78 14.36 -4.67 -4.48
C GLY A 78 12.89 -4.22 -4.53
N ALA A 79 12.60 -2.93 -4.46
CA ALA A 79 11.24 -2.41 -4.58
C ALA A 79 10.71 -2.40 -6.01
N GLY A 80 11.57 -2.52 -7.02
CA GLY A 80 11.19 -2.45 -8.43
C GLY A 80 10.55 -1.10 -8.79
N HIS A 81 9.74 -1.08 -9.86
CA HIS A 81 8.96 0.09 -10.27
C HIS A 81 7.59 0.17 -9.56
N THR A 82 7.55 -0.16 -8.27
CA THR A 82 6.32 -0.17 -7.49
C THR A 82 5.78 1.25 -7.31
N ASP A 83 4.47 1.42 -7.53
CA ASP A 83 3.75 2.68 -7.34
C ASP A 83 3.16 2.81 -5.92
N SER A 84 2.64 1.68 -5.42
CA SER A 84 1.92 1.54 -4.15
C SER A 84 0.66 2.38 -3.97
N GLU A 85 0.38 3.36 -4.83
CA GLU A 85 -0.90 4.11 -4.89
C GLU A 85 -1.95 3.43 -5.77
N GLY A 86 -1.53 2.60 -6.73
CA GLY A 86 -2.42 2.02 -7.75
C GLY A 86 -3.71 1.36 -7.25
N VAL A 87 -3.74 0.84 -6.02
CA VAL A 87 -4.96 0.27 -5.40
C VAL A 87 -6.00 1.33 -5.06
N GLU A 88 -5.57 2.55 -4.74
CA GLU A 88 -6.44 3.68 -4.35
C GLU A 88 -6.89 4.49 -5.58
N HIS A 89 -6.11 4.49 -6.66
CA HIS A 89 -6.50 5.13 -7.91
C HIS A 89 -7.83 4.58 -8.49
N ASN A 90 -8.25 3.37 -8.10
CA ASN A 90 -9.53 2.79 -8.53
C ASN A 90 -10.73 3.36 -7.74
N TRP A 91 -10.50 4.07 -6.64
CA TRP A 91 -11.58 4.54 -5.77
C TRP A 91 -12.52 5.52 -6.49
N ASP A 92 -12.02 6.34 -7.41
CA ASP A 92 -12.87 7.26 -8.18
C ASP A 92 -13.96 6.51 -8.96
N ASP A 93 -13.58 5.45 -9.68
CA ASP A 93 -14.51 4.58 -10.40
C ASP A 93 -15.44 3.79 -9.44
N LEU A 94 -14.93 3.35 -8.28
CA LEU A 94 -15.67 2.54 -7.32
C LEU A 94 -16.66 3.33 -6.47
N ASN A 95 -16.39 4.61 -6.21
CA ASN A 95 -17.25 5.47 -5.38
C ASN A 95 -18.67 5.56 -5.93
N GLY A 96 -18.83 5.57 -7.26
CA GLY A 96 -20.13 5.57 -7.91
C GLY A 96 -20.95 4.30 -7.68
N GLN A 97 -20.30 3.18 -7.35
CA GLN A 97 -20.96 1.89 -7.10
C GLN A 97 -21.46 1.75 -5.67
N ALA A 98 -20.97 2.58 -4.74
CA ALA A 98 -21.25 2.46 -3.31
C ALA A 98 -22.76 2.33 -2.98
N PRO A 99 -23.69 3.11 -3.58
CA PRO A 99 -25.12 2.97 -3.29
C PRO A 99 -25.68 1.60 -3.68
N SER A 100 -25.26 1.03 -4.80
CA SER A 100 -25.69 -0.30 -5.24
C SER A 100 -25.12 -1.40 -4.34
N MET A 101 -23.89 -1.24 -3.86
CA MET A 101 -23.21 -2.20 -2.99
C MET A 101 -23.84 -2.30 -1.59
N CYS A 102 -24.45 -1.21 -1.09
CA CYS A 102 -25.06 -1.20 0.24
C CYS A 102 -26.25 -2.16 0.40
N GLU A 103 -26.96 -2.46 -0.69
CA GLU A 103 -28.12 -3.35 -0.70
C GLU A 103 -27.76 -4.80 -1.02
N MET A 104 -26.51 -5.07 -1.39
CA MET A 104 -26.05 -6.39 -1.79
C MET A 104 -25.73 -7.28 -0.57
N LEU A 105 -25.98 -8.58 -0.72
CA LEU A 105 -25.46 -9.57 0.22
C LEU A 105 -23.91 -9.56 0.18
N PRO A 106 -23.22 -9.86 1.31
CA PRO A 106 -21.76 -9.73 1.39
C PRO A 106 -20.98 -10.44 0.28
N TYR A 107 -21.43 -11.63 -0.11
CA TYR A 107 -20.81 -12.39 -1.21
C TYR A 107 -20.98 -11.67 -2.56
N HIS A 108 -22.20 -11.24 -2.88
CA HIS A 108 -22.47 -10.50 -4.12
C HIS A 108 -21.76 -9.15 -4.16
N GLN A 109 -21.63 -8.49 -3.01
CA GLN A 109 -20.87 -7.25 -2.89
C GLN A 109 -19.40 -7.46 -3.28
N TRP A 110 -18.77 -8.54 -2.80
CA TRP A 110 -17.39 -8.86 -3.16
C TRP A 110 -17.21 -9.17 -4.64
N GLU A 111 -18.05 -10.04 -5.20
CA GLU A 111 -17.98 -10.39 -6.62
C GLU A 111 -18.20 -9.15 -7.51
N THR A 112 -19.13 -8.26 -7.13
CA THR A 112 -19.38 -7.03 -7.91
C THR A 112 -18.22 -6.04 -7.80
N LEU A 113 -17.59 -5.90 -6.62
CA LEU A 113 -16.40 -5.06 -6.46
C LEU A 113 -15.22 -5.59 -7.29
N ASP A 114 -15.04 -6.91 -7.33
CA ASP A 114 -13.98 -7.54 -8.14
C ASP A 114 -14.23 -7.29 -9.64
N ASP A 115 -15.48 -7.42 -10.12
CA ASP A 115 -15.84 -7.13 -11.50
C ASP A 115 -15.63 -5.65 -11.87
N CYS A 116 -16.01 -4.73 -10.98
CA CYS A 116 -15.76 -3.29 -11.18
C CYS A 116 -14.27 -2.97 -11.24
N ALA A 117 -13.46 -3.56 -10.35
CA ALA A 117 -12.01 -3.38 -10.37
C ALA A 117 -11.39 -4.01 -11.63
N GLY A 118 -11.87 -5.18 -12.05
CA GLY A 118 -11.49 -5.85 -13.29
C GLY A 118 -11.78 -4.99 -14.52
N TRP A 119 -12.95 -4.36 -14.57
CA TRP A 119 -13.32 -3.40 -15.61
C TRP A 119 -12.38 -2.20 -15.68
N THR A 120 -12.07 -1.58 -14.53
CA THR A 120 -11.10 -0.46 -14.48
C THR A 120 -9.72 -0.90 -14.96
N ASN A 121 -9.25 -2.09 -14.57
CA ASN A 121 -7.98 -2.65 -15.05
C ASN A 121 -7.98 -2.91 -16.56
N TRP A 122 -9.10 -3.43 -17.10
CA TRP A 122 -9.26 -3.62 -18.54
C TRP A 122 -9.20 -2.30 -19.30
N ARG A 123 -9.95 -1.28 -18.86
CA ARG A 123 -9.93 0.08 -19.45
C ARG A 123 -8.53 0.68 -19.45
N LYS A 124 -7.79 0.55 -18.36
CA LYS A 124 -6.38 0.98 -18.29
C LYS A 124 -5.52 0.26 -19.32
N THR A 125 -5.70 -1.05 -19.46
CA THR A 125 -4.93 -1.88 -20.40
C THR A 125 -5.17 -1.50 -21.85
N ILE A 126 -6.44 -1.33 -22.25
CA ILE A 126 -6.76 -0.93 -23.63
C ILE A 126 -6.36 0.53 -23.93
N GLY A 127 -6.46 1.42 -22.93
CA GLY A 127 -6.09 2.83 -23.07
C GLY A 127 -4.57 3.08 -23.15
N LEU A 128 -3.75 2.16 -22.62
CA LEU A 128 -2.29 2.26 -22.74
C LEU A 128 -1.83 2.28 -24.20
N GLY A 129 -2.50 1.55 -25.10
CA GLY A 129 -2.17 1.55 -26.52
C GLY A 129 -2.33 2.93 -27.16
N GLU A 130 -3.41 3.64 -26.84
CA GLU A 130 -3.68 5.00 -27.33
C GLU A 130 -2.71 6.03 -26.73
N LEU A 131 -2.39 5.87 -25.43
CA LEU A 131 -1.43 6.74 -24.74
C LEU A 131 -0.03 6.62 -25.35
N PHE A 132 0.44 5.40 -25.62
CA PHE A 132 1.76 5.21 -26.25
C PHE A 132 1.80 5.57 -27.73
N ALA A 133 0.67 5.53 -28.44
CA ALA A 133 0.59 6.00 -29.82
C ALA A 133 0.57 7.53 -29.95
N SER A 134 0.31 8.26 -28.86
CA SER A 134 0.26 9.73 -28.81
C SER A 134 1.49 10.39 -28.19
N LEU A 135 2.48 9.59 -27.78
CA LEU A 135 3.82 10.01 -27.33
C LEU A 135 4.82 9.95 -28.50
#